data_AF-A0A559IEY0-F1
#
_entry.id   AF-A0A559IEY0-F1
#
_cell.length_a   1.000
_cell.length_b   1.000
_cell.length_c   1.000
_cell.angle_alpha   90.00
_cell.angle_beta   90.00
_cell.angle_gamma   90.00
#
_symmetry.space_group_name_H-M   'P 1'
#
loop_
_entity.id
_entity.type
_entity.pdbx_description
1 polymer ?
#
loop_
_entity_poly.entity_id
_entity_poly.type
_entity_poly.pdbx_seq_one_letter_code
_entity_poly.pdbx_strand_id
1 'polypeptide(L)'
;MDAIVMSSKVLVVTQINRKTKAQMFQNLKLGSKIQLSIPVKRAGTGRGTYASYICTENVDTSETNYSSFNQLPALLSAFEFEELN
;
A
#
# COMPACT_ATOMS: atom_id res chain seq x y z
N MET A 1 -19.20 3.69 13.21
CA MET A 1 -18.86 4.86 12.37
C MET A 1 -18.00 4.32 11.25
N ASP A 2 -18.53 4.25 10.05
CA ASP A 2 -17.79 3.77 8.89
C ASP A 2 -16.67 4.75 8.56
N ALA A 3 -15.43 4.27 8.53
CA ALA A 3 -14.30 5.10 8.14
C ALA A 3 -14.37 5.32 6.62
N ILE A 4 -14.21 6.55 6.16
CA ILE A 4 -14.08 6.84 4.73
C ILE A 4 -12.72 6.28 4.30
N VAL A 5 -12.69 5.41 3.30
CA VAL A 5 -11.42 4.86 2.78
C VAL A 5 -11.04 5.63 1.52
N MET A 6 -9.85 6.20 1.51
CA MET A 6 -9.23 6.72 0.28
C MET A 6 -8.37 5.63 -0.34
N SER A 7 -8.51 5.41 -1.64
CA SER A 7 -7.73 4.42 -2.39
C SER A 7 -7.04 5.05 -3.59
N SER A 8 -5.86 4.54 -3.92
CA SER A 8 -5.15 4.87 -5.17
C SER A 8 -5.79 4.17 -6.37
N LYS A 9 -5.34 4.54 -7.57
CA LYS A 9 -5.46 3.68 -8.75
C LYS A 9 -4.73 2.35 -8.53
N VAL A 10 -5.03 1.37 -9.37
CA VAL A 10 -4.29 0.10 -9.41
C VAL A 10 -2.93 0.35 -10.04
N LEU A 11 -1.90 -0.13 -9.38
CA LEU A 11 -0.51 -0.06 -9.81
C LEU A 11 -0.08 -1.44 -10.32
N VAL A 12 0.54 -1.50 -11.50
CA VAL A 12 1.08 -2.73 -12.06
C VAL A 12 2.59 -2.73 -11.92
N VAL A 13 3.15 -3.82 -11.39
CA VAL A 13 4.60 -3.99 -11.27
C VAL A 13 5.20 -4.21 -12.66
N THR A 14 6.03 -3.27 -13.12
CA THR A 14 6.74 -3.37 -14.41
C THR A 14 8.18 -3.80 -14.26
N GLN A 15 8.79 -3.56 -13.11
CA GLN A 15 10.15 -3.98 -12.79
C GLN A 15 10.33 -4.32 -11.31
N ILE A 16 11.23 -5.27 -11.02
CA ILE A 16 11.64 -5.63 -9.66
C ILE A 16 13.12 -5.31 -9.50
N ASN A 17 13.43 -4.23 -8.79
CA ASN A 17 14.79 -3.74 -8.59
C ASN A 17 15.52 -4.54 -7.50
N ARG A 18 14.80 -4.95 -6.44
CA ARG A 18 15.37 -5.69 -5.31
C ARG A 18 14.34 -6.62 -4.70
N LYS A 19 14.78 -7.79 -4.24
CA LYS A 19 13.93 -8.69 -3.45
C LYS A 19 13.72 -8.16 -2.02
N THR A 20 12.49 -8.27 -1.51
CA THR A 20 12.16 -7.93 -0.13
C THR A 20 11.70 -9.18 0.62
N LYS A 21 11.83 -9.20 1.95
CA LYS A 21 11.23 -10.22 2.81
C LYS A 21 9.91 -9.74 3.44
N ALA A 22 9.40 -8.58 3.01
CA ALA A 22 8.14 -8.06 3.52
C ALA A 22 7.00 -8.90 2.93
N GLN A 23 6.08 -9.34 3.77
CA GLN A 23 5.11 -10.41 3.50
C GLN A 23 4.47 -10.38 2.10
N MET A 24 3.60 -9.41 1.82
CA MET A 24 2.93 -9.28 0.52
C MET A 24 3.92 -8.95 -0.62
N PHE A 25 4.95 -8.16 -0.32
CA PHE A 25 5.91 -7.69 -1.33
C PHE A 25 6.90 -8.77 -1.79
N GLN A 26 7.17 -9.80 -0.98
CA GLN A 26 8.12 -10.86 -1.34
C GLN A 26 7.58 -11.76 -2.48
N ASN A 27 6.26 -11.81 -2.62
CA ASN A 27 5.55 -12.64 -3.58
C ASN A 27 5.18 -11.90 -4.87
N LEU A 28 5.46 -10.58 -4.95
CA LEU A 28 5.17 -9.79 -6.14
C LEU A 28 6.01 -10.26 -7.33
N LYS A 29 5.36 -10.35 -8.49
CA LYS A 29 5.95 -10.71 -9.78
C LYS A 29 5.69 -9.58 -10.77
N LEU A 30 6.38 -9.63 -11.91
CA LEU A 30 6.06 -8.75 -13.04
C LEU A 30 4.60 -8.94 -13.45
N GLY A 31 3.89 -7.84 -13.64
CA GLY A 31 2.46 -7.83 -13.94
C GLY A 31 1.54 -7.95 -12.72
N SER A 32 2.07 -8.17 -11.50
CA SER A 32 1.25 -8.16 -10.28
C SER A 32 0.59 -6.80 -10.08
N LYS A 33 -0.67 -6.83 -9.65
CA LYS A 33 -1.47 -5.62 -9.43
C LYS A 33 -1.58 -5.32 -7.94
N ILE A 34 -1.31 -4.08 -7.57
CA ILE A 34 -1.43 -3.63 -6.18
C ILE A 34 -2.31 -2.39 -6.07
N GLN A 35 -2.96 -2.21 -4.94
CA GLN A 35 -3.72 -1.00 -4.62
C GLN A 35 -3.36 -0.50 -3.22
N LEU A 36 -3.19 0.80 -3.08
CA LEU A 36 -2.94 1.45 -1.80
C LEU A 36 -4.24 2.03 -1.27
N SER A 37 -4.50 1.88 0.02
CA SER A 37 -5.65 2.50 0.68
C SER A 37 -5.31 2.98 2.08
N ILE A 38 -6.02 4.01 2.52
CA ILE A 38 -5.87 4.61 3.86
C ILE A 38 -7.23 5.00 4.43
N PRO A 39 -7.53 4.62 5.68
CA PRO A 39 -8.74 5.06 6.35
C PRO A 39 -8.61 6.53 6.78
N VAL A 40 -9.49 7.37 6.25
CA VAL A 40 -9.66 8.77 6.65
C VAL A 40 -10.63 8.84 7.83
N LYS A 41 -10.08 9.21 8.99
CA LYS A 41 -10.91 9.55 10.16
C LYS A 41 -11.35 11.00 10.06
N ARG A 42 -12.59 11.30 10.45
CA ARG A 42 -13.07 12.68 10.60
C ARG A 42 -12.15 13.44 11.56
N ALA A 43 -11.68 14.61 11.14
CA ALA A 43 -10.94 15.51 12.01
C ALA A 43 -11.86 15.99 13.15
N GLY A 44 -11.58 15.55 14.37
CA GLY A 44 -12.37 15.87 15.55
C GLY A 44 -11.56 15.65 16.81
N THR A 45 -11.44 16.71 17.61
CA THR A 45 -10.78 16.84 18.91
C THR A 45 -10.60 15.54 19.70
N GLY A 46 -9.43 14.92 19.58
CA GLY A 46 -8.99 13.79 20.39
C GLY A 46 -7.48 13.88 20.60
N ARG A 47 -7.02 13.71 21.84
CA ARG A 47 -5.62 13.91 22.29
C ARG A 47 -4.64 12.81 21.81
N GLY A 48 -4.70 12.43 20.54
CA GLY A 48 -3.79 11.43 19.99
C GLY A 48 -3.81 11.39 18.47
N THR A 49 -2.71 11.81 17.86
CA THR A 49 -2.42 11.51 16.45
C THR A 49 -2.01 10.06 16.37
N TYR A 50 -2.97 9.14 16.20
CA TYR A 50 -2.62 7.77 15.86
C TYR A 50 -1.93 7.77 14.50
N ALA A 51 -0.77 7.12 14.40
CA ALA A 51 -0.08 6.91 13.14
C ALA A 51 -1.06 6.27 12.15
N SER A 52 -1.32 6.95 11.04
CA SER A 52 -2.17 6.39 9.98
C SER A 52 -1.31 5.40 9.19
N TYR A 53 -1.77 4.16 9.11
CA TYR A 53 -1.13 3.12 8.33
C TYR A 53 -1.78 3.05 6.95
N ILE A 54 -0.94 2.88 5.94
CA ILE A 54 -1.36 2.65 4.56
C ILE A 54 -1.46 1.14 4.38
N CYS A 55 -2.62 0.69 3.93
CA CYS A 55 -2.82 -0.67 3.48
C CYS A 55 -2.35 -0.77 2.03
N THR A 56 -1.51 -1.75 1.73
CA THR A 56 -1.19 -2.17 0.37
C THR A 56 -1.81 -3.54 0.16
N GLU A 57 -2.65 -3.68 -0.85
CA GLU A 57 -3.30 -4.94 -1.20
C GLU A 57 -2.78 -5.43 -2.55
N ASN A 58 -2.48 -6.72 -2.65
CA ASN A 58 -2.31 -7.40 -3.92
C ASN A 58 -3.70 -7.74 -4.45
N VAL A 59 -4.10 -7.14 -5.58
CA VAL A 59 -5.44 -7.31 -6.14
C VAL A 59 -5.69 -8.74 -6.61
N ASP A 60 -4.63 -9.47 -6.99
CA ASP A 60 -4.75 -10.83 -7.51
C ASP A 60 -4.86 -11.89 -6.40
N THR A 61 -4.21 -11.67 -5.25
CA THR A 61 -4.16 -12.65 -4.15
C THR A 61 -4.89 -12.22 -2.89
N SER A 62 -5.37 -10.97 -2.84
CA SER A 62 -5.91 -10.32 -1.64
C SER A 62 -4.95 -10.31 -0.44
N GLU A 63 -3.66 -10.54 -0.66
CA GLU A 63 -2.65 -10.37 0.39
C GLU A 63 -2.50 -8.88 0.73
N THR A 64 -2.60 -8.53 2.01
CA THR A 64 -2.47 -7.15 2.48
C THR A 64 -1.22 -6.94 3.31
N ASN A 65 -0.64 -5.74 3.25
CA ASN A 65 0.40 -5.29 4.15
C ASN A 65 0.09 -3.88 4.66
N TYR A 66 0.31 -3.65 5.95
CA TYR A 66 0.13 -2.35 6.59
C TYR A 66 1.49 -1.73 6.88
N SER A 67 1.74 -0.54 6.34
CA SER A 67 3.00 0.17 6.52
C SER A 67 2.76 1.62 6.87
N SER A 68 3.62 2.18 7.72
CA SER A 68 3.61 3.61 7.99
C SER A 68 4.12 4.39 6.77
N PHE A 69 3.82 5.68 6.70
CA PHE A 69 4.35 6.60 5.68
C PHE A 69 5.89 6.61 5.61
N ASN A 70 6.59 6.25 6.70
CA ASN A 70 8.05 6.21 6.73
C ASN A 70 8.61 4.89 6.15
N GLN A 71 7.89 3.79 6.32
CA GLN A 71 8.34 2.45 5.87
C GLN A 71 7.97 2.19 4.41
N LEU A 72 6.81 2.69 3.99
CA LEU A 72 6.27 2.41 2.66
C LEU A 72 7.20 2.83 1.51
N PRO A 73 7.84 4.02 1.51
CA PRO A 73 8.73 4.42 0.41
C PRO A 73 9.90 3.46 0.19
N ALA A 74 10.48 2.91 1.27
CA ALA A 74 11.58 1.96 1.19
C ALA A 74 11.16 0.58 0.65
N LEU A 75 9.89 0.21 0.84
CA LEU A 75 9.30 -0.99 0.24
C LEU A 75 8.99 -0.76 -1.23
N LEU A 76 8.35 0.37 -1.56
CA LEU A 76 7.98 0.72 -2.93
C LEU A 76 9.22 0.93 -3.81
N SER A 77 10.32 1.47 -3.29
CA SER A 77 11.56 1.66 -4.05
C SER A 77 12.21 0.36 -4.55
N ALA A 78 11.74 -0.81 -4.07
CA ALA A 78 12.21 -2.10 -4.55
C ALA A 78 11.57 -2.51 -5.89
N PHE A 79 10.60 -1.74 -6.38
CA PHE A 79 9.79 -2.02 -7.56
C PHE A 79 9.59 -0.76 -8.41
N GLU A 80 9.25 -0.94 -9.68
CA GLU A 80 8.72 0.11 -10.54
C GLU A 80 7.27 -0.21 -10.89
N PHE A 81 6.46 0.84 -10.99
CA PHE A 81 5.03 0.72 -11.16
C PHE A 81 4.53 1.60 -12.30
N GLU A 82 3.54 1.11 -13.04
CA GLU A 82 2.71 1.90 -13.92
C GLU A 82 1.27 1.96 -13.39
N GLU A 83 0.62 3.11 -13.54
CA GLU A 83 -0.79 3.26 -13.19
C GLU A 83 -1.67 2.63 -14.28
N LEU A 84 -2.60 1.78 -13.85
CA LEU A 84 -3.68 1.33 -14.73
C LEU A 84 -4.77 2.40 -14.74
N ASN A 85 -5.01 2.98 -15.93
CA ASN A 85 -6.08 3.95 -16.15
C ASN A 85 -7.48 3.33 -16.06
#